data_AF-A0A225BBB9-F1
#
_entry.id   AF-A0A225BBB9-F1
#
_cell.length_a   1.000
_cell.length_b   1.000
_cell.length_c   1.000
_cell.angle_alpha   90.00
_cell.angle_beta   90.00
_cell.angle_gamma   90.00
#
_symmetry.space_group_name_H-M   'P 1'
#
loop_
_entity.id
_entity.type
_entity.pdbx_description
1 polymer ?
#
loop_
_entity_poly.entity_id
_entity_poly.type
_entity_poly.pdbx_seq_one_letter_code
_entity_poly.pdbx_strand_id
1 'polypeptide(L)'
;MDAVITAAAVAALASNALAATSISNDEMNGFLTSNAVDLAVMYAPMWFFGQAMNQPPCYPVWAFSGNVSTPDIYDAAHKTPPAPQCEYPDVGCACRQPDVAVGNPGPAFPIYYTFRQCNDTEVRVVYNLFYQKDGAEVADVIDTGHDYDWERVIIIHTKDVAQNSWAPSRALLSAHSGYHDLAWGDIQNTLTTEQVNAGEAINPSGVRNNDHPKVYVSWSKHAHFDTRNTGWNDPLSQSDDNAFRSDDWWHFVDPGYYILSDNSTSAGQALGSANWGDASSNPPSVQASLCSQQALLANAVNES
;
A
#
# COMPACT_ATOMS: atom_id res chain seq x y z
N MET A 1 -61.50 -8.40 -12.89
CA MET A 1 -60.07 -8.40 -13.26
C MET A 1 -59.36 -7.86 -12.05
N ASP A 2 -59.01 -8.75 -11.13
CA ASP A 2 -58.42 -8.39 -9.84
C ASP A 2 -56.90 -8.46 -9.98
N ALA A 3 -56.25 -7.30 -9.89
CA ALA A 3 -54.80 -7.20 -9.90
C ALA A 3 -54.29 -7.39 -8.46
N VAL A 4 -53.71 -8.57 -8.19
CA VAL A 4 -52.92 -8.82 -6.99
C VAL A 4 -51.56 -8.14 -7.19
N ILE A 5 -51.31 -7.05 -6.47
CA ILE A 5 -50.00 -6.41 -6.41
C ILE A 5 -49.14 -7.22 -5.43
N THR A 6 -48.19 -7.98 -5.95
CA THR A 6 -47.18 -8.67 -5.15
C THR A 6 -46.10 -7.65 -4.76
N ALA A 7 -46.09 -7.24 -3.49
CA ALA A 7 -45.00 -6.43 -2.94
C ALA A 7 -43.79 -7.33 -2.69
N ALA A 8 -42.73 -7.18 -3.50
CA ALA A 8 -41.44 -7.79 -3.22
C ALA A 8 -40.75 -6.98 -2.11
N ALA A 9 -40.66 -7.56 -0.92
CA ALA A 9 -39.83 -7.01 0.15
C ALA A 9 -38.35 -7.30 -0.18
N VAL A 10 -37.62 -6.28 -0.60
CA VAL A 10 -36.15 -6.34 -0.66
C VAL A 10 -35.64 -6.27 0.77
N ALA A 11 -35.22 -7.40 1.32
CA ALA A 11 -34.49 -7.42 2.58
C ALA A 11 -33.12 -6.81 2.33
N ALA A 12 -32.92 -5.57 2.78
CA ALA A 12 -31.58 -5.01 2.93
C ALA A 12 -30.86 -5.81 4.01
N LEU A 13 -29.92 -6.67 3.60
CA LEU A 13 -28.95 -7.23 4.52
C LEU A 13 -28.10 -6.07 5.02
N ALA A 14 -28.41 -5.58 6.21
CA ALA A 14 -27.51 -4.71 6.95
C ALA A 14 -26.30 -5.57 7.33
N SER A 15 -25.22 -5.46 6.55
CA SER A 15 -23.92 -5.97 6.95
C SER A 15 -23.54 -5.23 8.23
N ASN A 16 -23.53 -5.92 9.36
CA ASN A 16 -22.92 -5.41 10.58
C ASN A 16 -21.43 -5.25 10.27
N ALA A 17 -21.00 -4.03 9.95
CA ALA A 17 -19.58 -3.72 9.86
C ALA A 17 -19.00 -3.98 11.26
N LEU A 18 -18.11 -4.97 11.36
CA LEU A 18 -17.34 -5.17 12.57
C LEU A 18 -16.34 -4.03 12.66
N ALA A 19 -16.14 -3.50 13.86
CA ALA A 19 -15.05 -2.58 14.09
C ALA A 19 -13.73 -3.35 14.03
N ALA A 20 -12.64 -2.65 13.68
CA ALA A 20 -11.32 -3.25 13.54
C ALA A 20 -10.98 -3.94 14.85
N THR A 21 -10.41 -5.13 14.74
CA THR A 21 -10.04 -5.94 15.90
C THR A 21 -9.15 -5.09 16.80
N SER A 22 -9.48 -4.99 18.09
CA SER A 22 -8.64 -4.28 19.05
C SER A 22 -7.78 -5.27 19.83
N ILE A 23 -6.53 -4.90 20.13
CA ILE A 23 -5.61 -5.70 20.93
C ILE A 23 -5.33 -5.06 22.30
N SER A 24 -4.98 -5.88 23.28
CA SER A 24 -4.57 -5.43 24.61
C SER A 24 -3.16 -4.81 24.62
N ASN A 25 -2.78 -4.16 25.73
CA ASN A 25 -1.40 -3.72 25.92
C ASN A 25 -0.39 -4.87 25.89
N ASP A 26 -0.75 -6.02 26.46
CA ASP A 26 0.16 -7.16 26.54
C ASP A 26 0.43 -7.73 25.15
N GLU A 27 -0.60 -7.79 24.30
CA GLU A 27 -0.45 -8.16 22.88
C GLU A 27 0.38 -7.14 22.11
N MET A 28 0.08 -5.84 22.23
CA MET A 28 0.87 -4.78 21.58
C MET A 28 2.35 -4.86 22.00
N ASN A 29 2.63 -4.98 23.30
CA ASN A 29 3.99 -5.12 23.82
C ASN A 29 4.65 -6.41 23.29
N GLY A 30 3.91 -7.52 23.27
CA GLY A 30 4.36 -8.78 22.71
C GLY A 30 4.83 -8.60 21.27
N PHE A 31 3.98 -8.02 20.42
CA PHE A 31 4.30 -7.73 19.02
C PHE A 31 5.53 -6.85 18.89
N LEU A 32 5.61 -5.74 19.62
CA LEU A 32 6.76 -4.83 19.53
C LEU A 32 8.08 -5.52 19.92
N THR A 33 8.06 -6.43 20.91
CA THR A 33 9.25 -7.21 21.30
C THR A 33 9.61 -8.33 20.32
N SER A 34 8.68 -8.76 19.47
CA SER A 34 8.88 -9.76 18.41
C SER A 34 9.03 -9.12 17.02
N ASN A 35 9.63 -7.92 16.95
CA ASN A 35 9.87 -7.18 15.71
C ASN A 35 8.60 -6.74 14.95
N ALA A 36 7.45 -6.75 15.61
CA ALA A 36 6.16 -6.25 15.14
C ALA A 36 5.62 -6.88 13.83
N VAL A 37 6.14 -8.02 13.38
CA VAL A 37 5.63 -8.68 12.17
C VAL A 37 4.16 -9.07 12.31
N ASP A 38 3.76 -9.57 13.47
CA ASP A 38 2.36 -9.96 13.72
C ASP A 38 1.43 -8.74 13.72
N LEU A 39 1.87 -7.61 14.28
CA LEU A 39 1.14 -6.34 14.19
C LEU A 39 1.04 -5.86 12.73
N ALA A 40 2.14 -5.96 11.97
CA ALA A 40 2.17 -5.56 10.57
C ALA A 40 1.18 -6.38 9.72
N VAL A 41 1.10 -7.69 9.95
CA VAL A 41 0.19 -8.58 9.23
C VAL A 41 -1.26 -8.35 9.66
N MET A 42 -1.53 -8.15 10.96
CA MET A 42 -2.88 -8.03 11.51
C MET A 42 -3.73 -6.94 10.86
N TYR A 43 -3.12 -5.82 10.45
CA TYR A 43 -3.82 -4.72 9.79
C TYR A 43 -3.29 -4.44 8.38
N ALA A 44 -2.63 -5.43 7.76
CA ALA A 44 -1.98 -5.27 6.47
C ALA A 44 -2.95 -4.85 5.35
N PRO A 45 -2.51 -4.01 4.39
CA PRO A 45 -3.30 -3.73 3.20
C PRO A 45 -3.52 -4.95 2.30
N MET A 46 -4.70 -5.02 1.68
CA MET A 46 -4.92 -5.77 0.45
C MET A 46 -4.55 -4.86 -0.74
N TRP A 47 -3.58 -5.26 -1.54
CA TRP A 47 -3.06 -4.44 -2.63
C TRP A 47 -3.78 -4.74 -3.93
N PHE A 48 -4.17 -3.69 -4.66
CA PHE A 48 -4.84 -3.78 -5.96
C PHE A 48 -4.04 -3.05 -7.03
N PHE A 49 -3.93 -3.67 -8.19
CA PHE A 49 -3.21 -3.18 -9.35
C PHE A 49 -4.12 -3.23 -10.57
N GLY A 50 -3.89 -2.30 -11.49
CA GLY A 50 -4.73 -2.13 -12.66
C GLY A 50 -3.95 -1.90 -13.94
N GLN A 51 -4.53 -2.33 -15.06
CA GLN A 51 -4.07 -1.94 -16.39
C GLN A 51 -5.04 -0.95 -17.02
N ALA A 52 -4.50 0.02 -17.75
CA ALA A 52 -5.30 0.84 -18.66
C ALA A 52 -4.74 0.76 -20.08
N MET A 53 -5.59 1.01 -21.07
CA MET A 53 -5.20 1.00 -22.49
C MET A 53 -4.52 -0.31 -22.95
N ASN A 54 -4.85 -1.44 -22.30
CA ASN A 54 -4.24 -2.76 -22.50
C ASN A 54 -2.73 -2.82 -22.18
N GLN A 55 -2.25 -1.93 -21.31
CA GLN A 55 -0.87 -1.89 -20.87
C GLN A 55 -0.81 -2.14 -19.36
N PRO A 56 -0.05 -3.14 -18.89
CA PRO A 56 0.09 -3.41 -17.45
C PRO A 56 0.90 -2.32 -16.73
N PRO A 57 0.78 -2.24 -15.39
CA PRO A 57 1.63 -1.37 -14.58
C PRO A 57 3.02 -1.97 -14.43
N CYS A 58 3.95 -1.17 -13.91
CA CYS A 58 5.11 -1.72 -13.23
C CYS A 58 4.67 -2.34 -11.90
N TYR A 59 5.16 -3.53 -11.58
CA TYR A 59 4.73 -4.32 -10.42
C TYR A 59 5.84 -4.40 -9.37
N PRO A 60 5.51 -4.47 -8.06
CA PRO A 60 6.53 -4.45 -7.01
C PRO A 60 7.54 -5.59 -7.16
N VAL A 61 8.81 -5.32 -6.89
CA VAL A 61 9.90 -6.29 -7.02
C VAL A 61 10.80 -6.25 -5.78
N TRP A 62 11.64 -7.27 -5.65
CA TRP A 62 12.72 -7.29 -4.68
C TRP A 62 13.80 -6.26 -5.04
N ALA A 63 14.27 -5.52 -4.04
CA ALA A 63 15.26 -4.45 -4.17
C ALA A 63 16.69 -4.98 -4.33
N PHE A 64 16.95 -6.22 -3.93
CA PHE A 64 18.27 -6.85 -3.94
C PHE A 64 18.26 -8.26 -4.55
N SER A 65 17.65 -8.36 -5.74
CA SER A 65 17.62 -9.57 -6.59
C SER A 65 16.98 -10.82 -5.96
N GLY A 66 16.21 -10.67 -4.88
CA GLY A 66 15.35 -11.73 -4.35
C GLY A 66 14.20 -12.11 -5.29
N ASN A 67 13.48 -13.17 -4.93
CA ASN A 67 12.23 -13.60 -5.55
C ASN A 67 11.44 -14.50 -4.58
N VAL A 68 10.34 -15.10 -5.05
CA VAL A 68 9.48 -15.99 -4.26
C VAL A 68 10.19 -17.25 -3.71
N SER A 69 11.31 -17.65 -4.29
CA SER A 69 12.08 -18.84 -3.89
C SER A 69 13.43 -18.53 -3.25
N THR A 70 13.93 -17.29 -3.37
CA THR A 70 15.22 -16.88 -2.81
C THR A 70 15.13 -15.51 -2.15
N PRO A 71 15.61 -15.34 -0.90
CA PRO A 71 15.61 -14.04 -0.25
C PRO A 71 16.52 -13.04 -0.98
N ASP A 72 16.35 -11.76 -0.67
CA ASP A 72 17.28 -10.71 -1.07
C ASP A 72 18.71 -10.98 -0.58
N ILE A 73 19.69 -10.51 -1.34
CA ILE A 73 21.10 -10.50 -0.97
C ILE A 73 21.55 -9.04 -0.82
N TYR A 74 21.60 -8.56 0.41
CA TYR A 74 21.77 -7.13 0.74
C TYR A 74 23.18 -6.58 0.48
N ASP A 75 23.58 -6.49 -0.78
CA ASP A 75 24.82 -5.87 -1.24
C ASP A 75 24.64 -5.11 -2.57
N ALA A 76 25.64 -4.31 -2.94
CA ALA A 76 25.58 -3.49 -4.14
C ALA A 76 25.55 -4.28 -5.46
N ALA A 77 26.10 -5.50 -5.49
CA ALA A 77 26.14 -6.32 -6.71
C ALA A 77 24.78 -6.95 -7.02
N HIS A 78 23.92 -7.09 -6.00
CA HIS A 78 22.58 -7.65 -6.13
C HIS A 78 21.49 -6.58 -6.13
N LYS A 79 21.82 -5.29 -5.99
CA LYS A 79 20.84 -4.21 -6.14
C LYS A 79 20.12 -4.34 -7.49
N THR A 80 18.80 -4.36 -7.45
CA THR A 80 17.97 -4.46 -8.65
C THR A 80 18.23 -3.24 -9.57
N PRO A 81 18.52 -3.45 -10.87
CA PRO A 81 18.77 -2.36 -11.79
C PRO A 81 17.49 -1.55 -12.06
N PRO A 82 17.62 -0.25 -12.40
CA PRO A 82 16.45 0.53 -12.79
C PRO A 82 15.92 0.01 -14.13
N ALA A 83 14.63 0.23 -14.38
CA ALA A 83 14.02 -0.03 -15.67
C ALA A 83 13.86 1.30 -16.43
N PRO A 84 14.05 1.34 -17.75
CA PRO A 84 13.82 2.57 -18.52
C PRO A 84 12.34 2.96 -18.52
N GLN A 85 12.09 4.27 -18.53
CA GLN A 85 10.79 4.83 -18.90
C GLN A 85 10.56 4.54 -20.40
N CYS A 86 9.32 4.23 -20.78
CA CYS A 86 8.93 4.08 -22.18
C CYS A 86 7.86 5.10 -22.53
N GLU A 87 7.66 5.29 -23.83
CA GLU A 87 6.59 6.13 -24.35
C GLU A 87 5.22 5.65 -23.87
N TYR A 88 4.46 6.59 -23.31
CA TYR A 88 3.10 6.37 -22.86
C TYR A 88 2.22 5.85 -24.03
N PRO A 89 1.36 4.84 -23.81
CA PRO A 89 0.92 4.27 -22.53
C PRO A 89 1.71 3.04 -22.03
N ASP A 90 2.87 2.70 -22.58
CA ASP A 90 3.61 1.47 -22.19
C ASP A 90 4.37 1.63 -20.85
N VAL A 91 3.64 1.89 -19.77
CA VAL A 91 4.21 2.19 -18.45
C VAL A 91 4.85 0.96 -17.79
N GLY A 92 4.35 -0.24 -18.08
CA GLY A 92 4.88 -1.51 -17.57
C GLY A 92 6.11 -2.02 -18.32
N CYS A 93 6.61 -1.32 -19.34
CA CYS A 93 7.72 -1.80 -20.14
C CYS A 93 8.98 -2.07 -19.30
N ALA A 94 9.76 -3.09 -19.69
CA ALA A 94 11.10 -3.38 -19.18
C ALA A 94 11.24 -3.54 -17.65
N CYS A 95 10.14 -3.60 -16.91
CA CYS A 95 10.11 -3.93 -15.51
C CYS A 95 9.19 -5.12 -15.24
N ARG A 96 9.17 -5.60 -14.01
CA ARG A 96 8.27 -6.68 -13.61
C ARG A 96 6.82 -6.27 -13.84
N GLN A 97 6.04 -7.16 -14.44
CA GLN A 97 4.59 -7.02 -14.61
C GLN A 97 3.86 -8.08 -13.76
N PRO A 98 2.53 -8.01 -13.60
CA PRO A 98 1.77 -9.08 -12.94
C PRO A 98 1.91 -10.45 -13.64
N ASP A 99 2.11 -10.48 -14.96
CA ASP A 99 2.33 -11.69 -15.78
C ASP A 99 1.27 -12.81 -15.59
N VAL A 100 0.07 -12.43 -15.17
CA VAL A 100 -1.10 -13.29 -15.02
C VAL A 100 -2.32 -12.60 -15.64
N ALA A 101 -3.30 -13.38 -16.09
CA ALA A 101 -4.49 -12.81 -16.71
C ALA A 101 -5.27 -11.92 -15.72
N VAL A 102 -5.82 -10.80 -16.21
CA VAL A 102 -6.74 -9.94 -15.46
C VAL A 102 -7.88 -10.76 -14.84
N GLY A 103 -8.27 -10.41 -13.61
CA GLY A 103 -9.27 -11.13 -12.83
C GLY A 103 -8.71 -12.29 -12.01
N ASN A 104 -7.39 -12.32 -11.80
CA ASN A 104 -6.72 -13.30 -10.94
C ASN A 104 -5.86 -12.60 -9.87
N PRO A 105 -5.56 -13.27 -8.75
CA PRO A 105 -4.56 -12.77 -7.81
C PRO A 105 -3.22 -12.52 -8.53
N GLY A 106 -2.62 -11.37 -8.28
CA GLY A 106 -1.28 -11.05 -8.76
C GLY A 106 -0.22 -11.95 -8.12
N PRO A 107 1.01 -11.98 -8.64
CA PRO A 107 2.09 -12.74 -8.05
C PRO A 107 2.58 -12.09 -6.75
N ALA A 108 3.22 -12.88 -5.88
CA ALA A 108 3.76 -12.39 -4.61
C ALA A 108 4.91 -11.40 -4.81
N PHE A 109 5.07 -10.50 -3.84
CA PHE A 109 6.11 -9.46 -3.81
C PHE A 109 6.49 -9.15 -2.35
N PRO A 110 7.67 -8.55 -2.09
CA PRO A 110 8.10 -8.23 -0.75
C PRO A 110 7.40 -6.98 -0.21
N ILE A 111 7.15 -6.97 1.10
CA ILE A 111 6.86 -5.76 1.86
C ILE A 111 8.10 -5.41 2.68
N TYR A 112 8.72 -4.27 2.39
CA TYR A 112 9.78 -3.74 3.22
C TYR A 112 9.16 -2.91 4.34
N TYR A 113 8.96 -3.53 5.50
CA TYR A 113 8.27 -2.89 6.61
C TYR A 113 9.24 -2.32 7.66
N THR A 114 8.80 -1.26 8.32
CA THR A 114 9.42 -0.74 9.54
C THR A 114 8.33 -0.41 10.54
N PHE A 115 8.68 -0.25 11.80
CA PHE A 115 7.75 0.22 12.82
C PHE A 115 8.45 1.13 13.82
N ARG A 116 7.64 1.90 14.54
CA ARG A 116 8.12 2.71 15.66
C ARG A 116 6.99 2.98 16.65
N GLN A 117 7.28 2.82 17.92
CA GLN A 117 6.46 3.42 18.98
C GLN A 117 6.87 4.90 19.09
N CYS A 118 5.94 5.79 18.78
CA CYS A 118 6.19 7.23 18.75
C CYS A 118 5.96 7.88 20.11
N ASN A 119 5.05 7.32 20.90
CA ASN A 119 4.81 7.67 22.30
C ASN A 119 4.01 6.54 23.00
N ASP A 120 3.62 6.74 24.25
CA ASP A 120 2.89 5.75 25.07
C ASP A 120 1.50 5.37 24.52
N THR A 121 0.99 6.15 23.57
CA THR A 121 -0.35 6.00 22.97
C THR A 121 -0.34 5.83 21.46
N GLU A 122 0.84 5.76 20.82
CA GLU A 122 0.94 5.72 19.36
C GLU A 122 2.06 4.79 18.87
N VAL A 123 1.68 3.85 18.00
CA VAL A 123 2.59 2.96 17.27
C VAL A 123 2.30 3.08 15.78
N ARG A 124 3.34 3.23 14.96
CA ARG A 124 3.22 3.33 13.50
C ARG A 124 3.91 2.15 12.84
N VAL A 125 3.26 1.55 11.85
CA VAL A 125 3.83 0.53 10.97
C VAL A 125 3.84 1.07 9.54
N VAL A 126 4.98 0.96 8.85
CA VAL A 126 5.17 1.40 7.47
C VAL A 126 5.31 0.18 6.59
N TYR A 127 4.61 0.16 5.46
CA TYR A 127 4.64 -0.88 4.44
C TYR A 127 5.17 -0.24 3.16
N ASN A 128 6.42 -0.52 2.77
CA ASN A 128 7.01 0.04 1.55
C ASN A 128 7.01 -0.99 0.42
N LEU A 129 6.63 -0.53 -0.76
CA LEU A 129 6.75 -1.23 -2.04
C LEU A 129 7.89 -0.62 -2.84
N PHE A 130 8.60 -1.47 -3.57
CA PHE A 130 9.71 -1.06 -4.43
C PHE A 130 9.39 -1.35 -5.88
N TYR A 131 9.63 -0.38 -6.75
CA TYR A 131 9.51 -0.52 -8.20
C TYR A 131 10.82 -0.12 -8.88
N GLN A 132 11.09 -0.69 -10.05
CA GLN A 132 12.33 -0.41 -10.81
C GLN A 132 12.34 0.97 -11.46
N LYS A 133 11.18 1.62 -11.54
CA LYS A 133 10.96 2.94 -12.12
C LYS A 133 9.63 3.50 -11.64
N ASP A 134 9.45 4.78 -11.86
CA ASP A 134 8.19 5.50 -11.79
C ASP A 134 7.87 6.13 -13.17
N GLY A 135 6.61 6.17 -13.57
CA GLY A 135 6.14 6.92 -14.75
C GLY A 135 6.54 6.40 -16.12
N ALA A 136 6.39 7.31 -17.09
CA ALA A 136 6.63 7.10 -18.51
C ALA A 136 7.09 8.41 -19.19
N GLU A 137 7.61 8.27 -20.40
CA GLU A 137 7.89 9.40 -21.29
C GLU A 137 6.61 9.76 -22.06
N VAL A 138 6.41 11.04 -22.35
CA VAL A 138 5.29 11.51 -23.16
C VAL A 138 5.82 12.37 -24.30
N ALA A 139 5.70 11.83 -25.51
CA ALA A 139 6.10 12.41 -26.79
C ALA A 139 7.54 12.93 -26.82
N ASP A 140 8.46 12.27 -26.11
CA ASP A 140 9.87 12.68 -25.91
C ASP A 140 10.06 14.11 -25.35
N VAL A 141 9.01 14.74 -24.82
CA VAL A 141 9.02 16.17 -24.39
C VAL A 141 8.61 16.38 -22.94
N ILE A 142 7.88 15.44 -22.35
CA ILE A 142 7.48 15.47 -20.95
C ILE A 142 7.93 14.14 -20.34
N ASP A 143 9.03 14.20 -19.59
CA ASP A 143 9.38 13.11 -18.69
C ASP A 143 8.50 13.23 -17.46
N THR A 144 7.59 12.28 -17.29
CA THR A 144 6.79 12.26 -16.08
C THR A 144 7.53 11.56 -14.97
N GLY A 145 8.49 10.68 -15.27
CA GLY A 145 9.02 9.62 -14.40
C GLY A 145 10.46 9.78 -13.93
N HIS A 146 10.94 8.74 -13.24
CA HIS A 146 12.34 8.61 -12.80
C HIS A 146 12.73 7.16 -12.53
N ASP A 147 14.02 6.91 -12.44
CA ASP A 147 14.59 5.64 -12.00
C ASP A 147 14.16 5.33 -10.57
N TYR A 148 13.78 4.07 -10.34
CA TYR A 148 13.30 3.55 -9.07
C TYR A 148 12.05 4.23 -8.52
N ASP A 149 11.33 3.53 -7.65
CA ASP A 149 10.27 4.13 -6.87
C ASP A 149 10.09 3.43 -5.52
N TRP A 150 9.76 4.22 -4.51
CA TRP A 150 9.50 3.78 -3.15
C TRP A 150 8.20 4.39 -2.65
N GLU A 151 7.14 3.61 -2.76
CA GLU A 151 5.81 4.00 -2.32
C GLU A 151 5.44 3.28 -1.03
N ARG A 152 4.57 3.89 -0.21
CA ARG A 152 4.31 3.38 1.14
C ARG A 152 2.93 3.68 1.69
N VAL A 153 2.51 2.78 2.57
CA VAL A 153 1.37 2.97 3.45
C VAL A 153 1.87 3.04 4.89
N ILE A 154 1.35 3.97 5.69
CA ILE A 154 1.62 4.02 7.13
C ILE A 154 0.31 3.80 7.86
N ILE A 155 0.27 2.78 8.72
CA ILE A 155 -0.86 2.53 9.61
C ILE A 155 -0.50 3.01 11.02
N ILE A 156 -1.33 3.90 11.54
CA ILE A 156 -1.15 4.50 12.87
C ILE A 156 -2.13 3.83 13.83
N HIS A 157 -1.59 3.17 14.85
CA HIS A 157 -2.32 2.52 15.92
C HIS A 157 -2.34 3.44 17.13
N THR A 158 -3.54 3.73 17.63
CA THR A 158 -3.72 4.58 18.80
C THR A 158 -4.28 3.78 19.96
N LYS A 159 -3.81 4.08 21.16
CA LYS A 159 -4.33 3.50 22.39
C LYS A 159 -5.63 4.17 22.81
N ASP A 160 -6.69 3.40 22.99
CA ASP A 160 -7.83 3.80 23.81
C ASP A 160 -7.43 3.68 25.29
N VAL A 161 -7.20 4.83 25.93
CA VAL A 161 -6.76 4.88 27.34
C VAL A 161 -7.87 4.41 28.29
N ALA A 162 -9.14 4.58 27.93
CA ALA A 162 -10.27 4.19 28.77
C ALA A 162 -10.51 2.67 28.73
N GLN A 163 -10.39 2.06 27.55
CA GLN A 163 -10.55 0.62 27.35
C GLN A 163 -9.24 -0.16 27.51
N ASN A 164 -8.10 0.54 27.60
CA ASN A 164 -6.77 -0.04 27.68
C ASN A 164 -6.45 -1.00 26.52
N SER A 165 -6.88 -0.62 25.32
CA SER A 165 -6.74 -1.38 24.08
C SER A 165 -6.13 -0.53 22.97
N TRP A 166 -5.68 -1.18 21.90
CA TRP A 166 -5.09 -0.59 20.71
C TRP A 166 -5.86 -1.01 19.47
N ALA A 167 -6.00 -0.10 18.52
CA ALA A 167 -6.59 -0.37 17.21
C ALA A 167 -5.97 0.58 16.18
N PRO A 168 -6.04 0.24 14.87
CA PRO A 168 -5.69 1.17 13.83
C PRO A 168 -6.65 2.37 13.88
N SER A 169 -6.08 3.55 13.75
CA SER A 169 -6.80 4.82 13.90
C SER A 169 -6.74 5.66 12.63
N ARG A 170 -5.67 5.52 11.85
CA ARG A 170 -5.44 6.24 10.59
C ARG A 170 -4.59 5.44 9.63
N ALA A 171 -4.73 5.73 8.34
CA ALA A 171 -3.84 5.30 7.29
C ALA A 171 -3.31 6.52 6.52
N LEU A 172 -2.00 6.59 6.31
CA LEU A 172 -1.37 7.54 5.40
C LEU A 172 -0.99 6.77 4.13
N LEU A 173 -1.61 7.11 3.01
CA LEU A 173 -1.32 6.49 1.71
C LEU A 173 -0.46 7.45 0.90
N SER A 174 0.73 7.03 0.48
CA SER A 174 1.64 7.90 -0.27
C SER A 174 1.03 8.37 -1.58
N ALA A 175 1.19 9.66 -1.87
CA ALA A 175 0.73 10.28 -3.11
C ALA A 175 1.70 11.41 -3.46
N HIS A 176 2.53 11.17 -4.49
CA HIS A 176 3.57 12.11 -4.91
C HIS A 176 4.48 12.50 -3.71
N SER A 177 4.65 13.80 -3.44
CA SER A 177 5.46 14.29 -2.32
C SER A 177 4.75 14.21 -0.94
N GLY A 178 3.51 13.74 -0.88
CA GLY A 178 2.66 13.81 0.30
C GLY A 178 1.95 12.50 0.64
N TYR A 179 0.81 12.63 1.31
CA TYR A 179 -0.05 11.51 1.67
C TYR A 179 -1.53 11.90 1.62
N HIS A 180 -2.37 10.94 1.25
CA HIS A 180 -3.76 10.91 1.68
C HIS A 180 -3.80 10.49 3.15
N ASP A 181 -4.20 11.40 4.04
CA ASP A 181 -4.32 11.15 5.47
C ASP A 181 -5.77 10.81 5.85
N LEU A 182 -6.06 9.51 5.97
CA LEU A 182 -7.40 8.97 6.18
C LEU A 182 -7.58 8.54 7.64
N ALA A 183 -8.65 8.99 8.30
CA ALA A 183 -9.10 8.30 9.50
C ALA A 183 -9.53 6.87 9.14
N TRP A 184 -9.30 5.91 10.04
CA TRP A 184 -9.54 4.50 9.74
C TRP A 184 -10.98 4.23 9.27
N GLY A 185 -11.96 4.88 9.89
CA GLY A 185 -13.37 4.74 9.51
C GLY A 185 -13.80 5.49 8.26
N ASP A 186 -12.93 6.33 7.69
CA ASP A 186 -13.18 7.02 6.42
C ASP A 186 -12.70 6.21 5.22
N ILE A 187 -11.79 5.24 5.42
CA ILE A 187 -11.31 4.33 4.37
C ILE A 187 -12.51 3.65 3.70
N GLN A 188 -12.67 3.83 2.39
CA GLN A 188 -13.87 3.42 1.66
C GLN A 188 -14.13 1.91 1.74
N ASN A 189 -13.07 1.11 1.69
CA ASN A 189 -13.15 -0.35 1.63
C ASN A 189 -12.13 -1.01 2.56
N THR A 190 -12.64 -1.89 3.41
CA THR A 190 -11.87 -2.70 4.36
C THR A 190 -12.42 -4.13 4.37
N LEU A 191 -11.58 -5.11 4.68
CA LEU A 191 -11.90 -6.53 4.77
C LEU A 191 -11.62 -7.03 6.19
N THR A 192 -12.42 -7.98 6.68
CA THR A 192 -12.04 -8.70 7.91
C THR A 192 -10.93 -9.70 7.62
N THR A 193 -10.21 -10.12 8.66
CA THR A 193 -9.22 -11.20 8.55
C THR A 193 -9.82 -12.49 7.96
N GLU A 194 -11.06 -12.84 8.30
CA GLU A 194 -11.74 -14.02 7.76
C GLU A 194 -12.01 -13.90 6.26
N GLN A 195 -12.36 -12.71 5.78
CA GLN A 195 -12.60 -12.46 4.35
C GLN A 195 -11.30 -12.62 3.55
N VAL A 196 -10.21 -12.03 4.04
CA VAL A 196 -8.88 -12.21 3.43
C VAL A 196 -8.51 -13.69 3.38
N ASN A 197 -8.68 -14.43 4.48
CA ASN A 197 -8.39 -15.87 4.54
C ASN A 197 -9.30 -16.73 3.65
N ALA A 198 -10.52 -16.27 3.38
CA ALA A 198 -11.43 -16.90 2.43
C ALA A 198 -11.10 -16.60 0.96
N GLY A 199 -10.07 -15.76 0.70
CA GLY A 199 -9.71 -15.30 -0.65
C GLY A 199 -10.62 -14.21 -1.19
N GLU A 200 -11.42 -13.57 -0.33
CA GLU A 200 -12.23 -12.42 -0.69
C GLU A 200 -11.34 -11.18 -0.75
N ALA A 201 -11.12 -10.67 -1.96
CA ALA A 201 -10.40 -9.40 -2.18
C ALA A 201 -11.31 -8.36 -2.82
N ILE A 202 -11.91 -8.68 -3.97
CA ILE A 202 -12.72 -7.73 -4.76
C ILE A 202 -14.01 -7.35 -4.00
N ASN A 203 -14.71 -8.33 -3.44
CA ASN A 203 -15.91 -8.13 -2.65
C ASN A 203 -15.62 -8.42 -1.17
N PRO A 204 -16.37 -7.79 -0.24
CA PRO A 204 -17.37 -6.74 -0.45
C PRO A 204 -16.75 -5.38 -0.75
N SER A 205 -17.53 -4.47 -1.35
CA SER A 205 -17.17 -3.05 -1.51
C SER A 205 -18.08 -2.16 -0.64
N GLY A 206 -17.58 -1.00 -0.21
CA GLY A 206 -18.28 -0.04 0.64
C GLY A 206 -18.33 -0.41 2.13
N VAL A 207 -17.64 -1.47 2.55
CA VAL A 207 -17.54 -1.86 3.96
C VAL A 207 -16.33 -1.17 4.59
N ARG A 208 -16.52 -0.53 5.74
CA ARG A 208 -15.49 0.26 6.43
C ARG A 208 -15.22 -0.31 7.82
N ASN A 209 -14.15 0.18 8.43
CA ASN A 209 -13.74 -0.14 9.79
C ASN A 209 -13.32 -1.60 10.06
N ASN A 210 -13.10 -2.46 9.05
CA ASN A 210 -12.51 -3.79 9.30
C ASN A 210 -10.96 -3.72 9.41
N ASP A 211 -10.32 -4.88 9.50
CA ASP A 211 -8.88 -5.03 9.80
C ASP A 211 -7.96 -4.63 8.63
N HIS A 212 -8.35 -4.93 7.39
CA HIS A 212 -7.46 -4.83 6.22
C HIS A 212 -7.97 -3.80 5.21
N PRO A 213 -7.31 -2.65 5.04
CA PRO A 213 -7.71 -1.65 4.05
C PRO A 213 -7.41 -2.17 2.63
N LYS A 214 -8.31 -1.86 1.69
CA LYS A 214 -8.01 -2.04 0.26
C LYS A 214 -7.21 -0.84 -0.21
N VAL A 215 -6.03 -1.09 -0.78
CA VAL A 215 -5.15 -0.05 -1.31
C VAL A 215 -4.98 -0.26 -2.80
N TYR A 216 -5.41 0.73 -3.57
CA TYR A 216 -5.34 0.77 -5.02
C TYR A 216 -4.10 1.55 -5.44
N VAL A 217 -3.21 0.87 -6.14
CA VAL A 217 -1.97 1.45 -6.69
C VAL A 217 -2.30 2.06 -8.05
N SER A 218 -1.89 3.32 -8.24
CA SER A 218 -2.07 3.97 -9.55
C SER A 218 -1.20 3.32 -10.63
N TRP A 219 -1.77 3.21 -11.81
CA TRP A 219 -1.24 2.39 -12.91
C TRP A 219 0.11 2.90 -13.44
N SER A 220 0.30 4.21 -13.51
CA SER A 220 1.54 4.80 -14.06
C SER A 220 2.50 5.35 -13.00
N LYS A 221 1.98 5.81 -11.85
CA LYS A 221 2.72 6.64 -10.87
C LYS A 221 2.82 6.07 -9.47
N HIS A 222 2.33 4.84 -9.28
CA HIS A 222 2.31 4.07 -8.04
C HIS A 222 1.72 4.72 -6.77
N ALA A 223 1.22 5.96 -6.84
CA ALA A 223 0.47 6.60 -5.76
C ALA A 223 -0.68 5.70 -5.25
N HIS A 224 -0.92 5.74 -3.94
CA HIS A 224 -1.82 4.85 -3.21
C HIS A 224 -3.14 5.53 -2.85
N PHE A 225 -4.24 4.82 -3.07
CA PHE A 225 -5.60 5.30 -2.82
C PHE A 225 -6.45 4.24 -2.10
N ASP A 226 -7.47 4.66 -1.36
CA ASP A 226 -8.48 3.76 -0.78
C ASP A 226 -9.69 3.51 -1.71
N THR A 227 -9.66 4.15 -2.89
CA THR A 227 -10.74 4.15 -3.87
C THR A 227 -10.26 3.66 -5.23
N ARG A 228 -11.17 3.01 -5.96
CA ARG A 228 -11.01 2.66 -7.37
C ARG A 228 -11.31 3.87 -8.26
N ASN A 229 -10.56 4.06 -9.34
CA ASN A 229 -10.83 5.09 -10.36
C ASN A 229 -10.42 4.61 -11.75
N THR A 230 -11.40 4.41 -12.62
CA THR A 230 -11.18 3.98 -14.02
C THR A 230 -11.69 4.98 -15.03
N GLY A 231 -11.88 6.24 -14.61
CA GLY A 231 -12.45 7.30 -15.44
C GLY A 231 -11.42 8.03 -16.31
N TRP A 232 -10.15 8.03 -15.92
CA TRP A 232 -9.10 8.81 -16.55
C TRP A 232 -7.87 7.95 -16.84
N ASN A 233 -7.30 8.11 -18.04
CA ASN A 233 -6.16 7.35 -18.54
C ASN A 233 -5.36 8.18 -19.56
N ASP A 234 -5.35 9.49 -19.40
CA ASP A 234 -4.46 10.39 -20.14
C ASP A 234 -3.19 10.66 -19.29
N PRO A 235 -2.08 11.11 -19.90
CA PRO A 235 -0.85 11.32 -19.16
C PRO A 235 -0.94 12.33 -18.00
N LEU A 236 -1.76 13.38 -18.13
CA LEU A 236 -1.82 14.43 -17.11
C LEU A 236 -2.53 13.92 -15.85
N SER A 237 -3.63 13.20 -16.00
CA SER A 237 -4.36 12.62 -14.87
C SER A 237 -3.54 11.61 -14.07
N GLN A 238 -2.48 11.03 -14.64
CA GLN A 238 -1.63 10.10 -13.89
C GLN A 238 -0.75 10.79 -12.84
N SER A 239 -0.60 12.12 -12.92
CA SER A 239 0.22 12.91 -11.99
C SER A 239 -0.60 13.59 -10.89
N ASP A 240 -1.89 13.23 -10.73
CA ASP A 240 -2.77 13.76 -9.68
C ASP A 240 -3.77 12.69 -9.18
N ASP A 241 -4.71 13.11 -8.34
CA ASP A 241 -5.70 12.23 -7.69
C ASP A 241 -6.66 11.52 -8.67
N ASN A 242 -6.67 11.93 -9.95
CA ASN A 242 -7.44 11.29 -11.00
C ASN A 242 -6.75 10.06 -11.61
N ALA A 243 -5.54 9.70 -11.16
CA ALA A 243 -4.76 8.62 -11.73
C ALA A 243 -5.55 7.30 -11.81
N PHE A 244 -5.35 6.57 -12.90
CA PHE A 244 -6.05 5.31 -13.13
C PHE A 244 -5.64 4.28 -12.09
N ARG A 245 -6.62 3.56 -11.54
CA ARG A 245 -6.42 2.46 -10.60
C ARG A 245 -7.64 1.55 -10.59
N SER A 246 -7.41 0.25 -10.73
CA SER A 246 -8.45 -0.77 -10.80
C SER A 246 -8.12 -1.97 -9.91
N ASP A 247 -8.98 -2.97 -9.97
CA ASP A 247 -8.94 -4.24 -9.27
C ASP A 247 -8.65 -5.42 -10.22
N ASP A 248 -7.94 -5.15 -11.32
CA ASP A 248 -7.61 -6.17 -12.33
C ASP A 248 -6.76 -7.30 -11.74
N TRP A 249 -5.88 -6.95 -10.81
CA TRP A 249 -5.13 -7.89 -9.97
C TRP A 249 -5.18 -7.45 -8.51
N TRP A 250 -5.08 -8.42 -7.61
CA TRP A 250 -4.99 -8.19 -6.17
C TRP A 250 -4.00 -9.13 -5.50
N HIS A 251 -3.45 -8.73 -4.36
CA HIS A 251 -2.62 -9.61 -3.56
C HIS A 251 -2.65 -9.23 -2.08
N PHE A 252 -2.90 -10.22 -1.22
CA PHE A 252 -2.59 -10.12 0.19
C PHE A 252 -1.25 -10.80 0.42
N VAL A 253 -0.24 -10.04 0.83
CA VAL A 253 1.13 -10.56 0.89
C VAL A 253 1.27 -11.49 2.08
N ASP A 254 1.82 -12.69 1.83
CA ASP A 254 2.12 -13.65 2.89
C ASP A 254 3.14 -13.08 3.89
N PRO A 255 3.01 -13.39 5.20
CA PRO A 255 3.96 -12.94 6.23
C PRO A 255 5.42 -13.29 5.94
N GLY A 256 5.66 -14.39 5.20
CA GLY A 256 7.02 -14.81 4.80
C GLY A 256 7.74 -13.82 3.87
N TYR A 257 7.03 -12.88 3.26
CA TYR A 257 7.60 -11.83 2.40
C TYR A 257 7.70 -10.46 3.10
N TYR A 258 7.44 -10.39 4.40
CA TYR A 258 7.64 -9.18 5.20
C TYR A 258 9.09 -9.09 5.66
N ILE A 259 9.79 -8.06 5.18
CA ILE A 259 11.21 -7.83 5.44
C ILE A 259 11.35 -6.63 6.38
N LEU A 260 11.77 -6.89 7.63
CA LEU A 260 12.07 -5.80 8.57
C LEU A 260 13.26 -5.00 8.05
N SER A 261 13.04 -3.73 7.74
CA SER A 261 13.94 -2.89 6.96
C SER A 261 14.36 -1.63 7.70
N ASP A 262 14.40 -1.68 9.03
CA ASP A 262 14.94 -0.60 9.84
C ASP A 262 16.47 -0.63 9.88
N ASN A 263 17.09 0.47 10.34
CA ASN A 263 18.54 0.61 10.39
C ASN A 263 19.29 -0.41 11.27
N SER A 264 18.57 -1.22 12.08
CA SER A 264 19.18 -2.30 12.86
C SER A 264 19.37 -3.59 12.06
N THR A 265 18.70 -3.75 10.92
CA THR A 265 18.79 -4.95 10.08
C THR A 265 19.75 -4.78 8.90
N SER A 266 20.25 -5.89 8.36
CA SER A 266 21.05 -5.87 7.14
C SER A 266 20.27 -5.32 5.94
N ALA A 267 18.96 -5.60 5.88
CA ALA A 267 18.07 -5.05 4.86
C ALA A 267 18.03 -3.52 4.93
N GLY A 268 17.74 -2.95 6.10
CA GLY A 268 17.68 -1.50 6.26
C GLY A 268 19.02 -0.82 6.03
N GLN A 269 20.13 -1.42 6.46
CA GLN A 269 21.47 -0.88 6.20
C GLN A 269 21.81 -0.84 4.70
N ALA A 270 21.49 -1.90 3.95
CA ALA A 270 21.70 -1.92 2.50
C ALA A 270 20.76 -0.94 1.77
N LEU A 271 19.47 -0.91 2.15
CA LEU A 271 18.50 0.03 1.61
C LEU A 271 18.91 1.49 1.86
N GLY A 272 19.38 1.82 3.07
CA GLY A 272 19.77 3.18 3.43
C GLY A 272 21.11 3.63 2.84
N SER A 273 21.95 2.70 2.36
CA SER A 273 23.26 3.01 1.77
C SER A 273 23.25 3.00 0.23
N ALA A 274 22.26 2.37 -0.38
CA ALA A 274 22.11 2.35 -1.83
C ALA A 274 21.64 3.70 -2.39
N ASN A 275 22.12 4.06 -3.57
CA ASN A 275 21.64 5.21 -4.32
C ASN A 275 20.39 4.84 -5.11
N TRP A 276 19.21 5.33 -4.71
CA TRP A 276 17.94 5.08 -5.38
C TRP A 276 17.53 6.19 -6.35
N GLY A 277 18.47 7.03 -6.80
CA GLY A 277 18.16 8.17 -7.66
C GLY A 277 17.28 9.18 -6.91
N ASP A 278 16.18 9.60 -7.54
CA ASP A 278 15.24 10.56 -6.96
C ASP A 278 14.25 9.92 -5.96
N ALA A 279 14.18 8.58 -5.92
CA ALA A 279 13.34 7.82 -4.98
C ALA A 279 13.91 7.82 -3.55
N SER A 280 13.73 8.95 -2.85
CA SER A 280 14.31 9.23 -1.53
C SER A 280 13.51 8.67 -0.34
N SER A 281 12.35 8.07 -0.58
CA SER A 281 11.40 7.52 0.40
C SER A 281 11.66 6.06 0.80
N ASN A 282 12.91 5.60 0.74
CA ASN A 282 13.28 4.25 1.17
C ASN A 282 12.98 4.01 2.67
N PRO A 283 12.87 2.74 3.13
CA PRO A 283 12.36 2.43 4.45
C PRO A 283 13.11 3.10 5.63
N PRO A 284 14.46 3.10 5.68
CA PRO A 284 15.21 3.85 6.70
C PRO A 284 14.94 5.35 6.73
N SER A 285 14.85 5.98 5.55
CA SER A 285 14.58 7.41 5.40
C SER A 285 13.23 7.76 6.02
N VAL A 286 12.19 6.99 5.69
CA VAL A 286 10.83 7.19 6.21
C VAL A 286 10.76 6.91 7.71
N GLN A 287 11.44 5.87 8.20
CA GLN A 287 11.46 5.54 9.62
C GLN A 287 12.05 6.69 10.47
N ALA A 288 13.05 7.40 9.94
CA ALA A 288 13.69 8.52 10.63
C ALA A 288 12.71 9.67 10.92
N SER A 289 11.79 9.97 10.00
CA SER A 289 10.77 11.01 10.14
C SER A 289 9.40 10.51 10.61
N LEU A 290 9.23 9.20 10.82
CA LEU A 290 7.94 8.53 11.00
C LEU A 290 7.05 9.16 12.10
N CYS A 291 7.65 9.49 13.25
CA CYS A 291 6.93 10.07 14.39
C CYS A 291 6.68 11.59 14.28
N SER A 292 7.26 12.24 13.27
CA SER A 292 7.01 13.65 12.94
C SER A 292 6.22 13.83 11.64
N GLN A 293 5.97 12.75 10.89
CA GLN A 293 5.42 12.81 9.53
C GLN A 293 4.09 13.56 9.45
N GLN A 294 3.20 13.39 10.43
CA GLN A 294 1.91 14.08 10.46
C GLN A 294 2.04 15.58 10.77
N ALA A 295 2.97 15.95 11.65
CA ALA A 295 3.27 17.35 11.91
C ALA A 295 3.91 18.03 10.69
N LEU A 296 4.75 17.30 9.94
CA LEU A 296 5.33 17.78 8.68
C LEU A 296 4.26 18.01 7.61
N LEU A 297 3.27 17.11 7.50
CA LEU A 297 2.13 17.28 6.58
C LEU A 297 1.24 18.46 6.96
N ALA A 298 0.90 18.60 8.26
CA ALA A 298 0.09 19.74 8.74
C ALA A 298 0.78 21.10 8.51
N ASN A 299 2.11 21.16 8.55
CA ASN A 299 2.85 22.39 8.26
C ASN A 299 2.91 22.70 6.76
N ALA A 300 3.05 21.69 5.89
CA ALA A 300 3.06 21.89 4.44
C ALA A 300 1.73 22.45 3.89
N VAL A 301 0.60 22.04 4.47
CA VAL A 301 -0.73 22.56 4.12
C VAL A 301 -0.93 24.03 4.55
N ASN A 302 -0.20 24.51 5.57
CA ASN A 302 -0.29 25.89 6.05
C ASN A 302 0.67 26.86 5.35
N GLU A 303 1.60 26.35 4.55
CA GLU A 303 2.59 27.14 3.78
C GLU A 303 2.31 27.15 2.26
N SER A 304 1.18 26.58 1.82
CA SER A 304 0.68 26.62 0.43
C SER A 304 -0.56 27.50 0.29
#